data_AF-A0A4P5S553-F1
#
_entry.id   AF-A0A4P5S553-F1
#
_cell.length_a   1.000
_cell.length_b   1.000
_cell.length_c   1.000
_cell.angle_alpha   90.00
_cell.angle_beta   90.00
_cell.angle_gamma   90.00
#
_symmetry.space_group_name_H-M   'P 1'
#
loop_
_entity.id
_entity.type
_entity.pdbx_description
1 polymer ?
#
loop_
_entity_poly.entity_id
_entity_poly.type
_entity_poly.pdbx_seq_one_letter_code
_entity_poly.pdbx_strand_id
1 'polypeptide(L)'
;MVLQFEKCLTDTGGELARTYEFLGLDPSFIPADISTPRNSDRGKKMELRRETRSALVKAYESDVRRTSELIADLDLELWPDFAHLV
;
A
#
# COMPACT_ATOMS: atom_id res chain seq x y z
N MET A 1 -7.62 0.22 -11.52
CA MET A 1 -7.58 0.39 -10.06
C MET A 1 -6.18 0.07 -9.57
N VAL A 2 -5.68 0.81 -8.59
CA VAL A 2 -4.45 0.50 -7.86
C VAL A 2 -4.82 0.33 -6.39
N LEU A 3 -4.24 -0.67 -5.73
CA LEU A 3 -4.43 -0.90 -4.30
C LEU A 3 -3.14 -0.52 -3.57
N GLN A 4 -3.28 0.16 -2.43
CA GLN A 4 -2.17 0.47 -1.56
C GLN A 4 -2.11 -0.56 -0.44
N PHE A 5 -0.98 -1.28 -0.34
CA PHE A 5 -0.83 -2.39 0.59
C PHE A 5 -1.13 -1.98 2.04
N GLU A 6 -0.66 -0.80 2.47
CA GLU A 6 -0.90 -0.26 3.80
C GLU A 6 -2.39 -0.04 4.09
N LYS A 7 -3.17 0.39 3.09
CA LYS A 7 -4.64 0.49 3.19
C LYS A 7 -5.28 -0.88 3.28
N CYS A 8 -4.83 -1.85 2.47
CA CYS A 8 -5.35 -3.22 2.53
C CYS A 8 -5.10 -3.90 3.89
N LEU A 9 -3.99 -3.57 4.58
CA LEU A 9 -3.73 -4.05 5.93
C LEU A 9 -4.60 -3.36 6.99
N THR A 10 -4.91 -2.08 6.78
CA THR A 10 -5.67 -1.26 7.74
C THR A 10 -7.17 -1.50 7.63
N ASP A 11 -7.69 -1.60 6.40
CA ASP A 11 -9.09 -1.85 6.08
C ASP A 11 -9.21 -2.86 4.93
N THR A 12 -8.96 -4.13 5.25
CA THR A 12 -9.06 -5.23 4.29
C THR A 12 -10.47 -5.36 3.70
N GLY A 13 -11.50 -5.13 4.52
CA GLY A 13 -12.90 -5.23 4.09
C GLY A 13 -13.28 -4.14 3.09
N GLY A 14 -12.95 -2.88 3.40
CA GLY A 14 -13.21 -1.75 2.51
C GLY A 14 -12.46 -1.87 1.18
N GLU A 15 -11.18 -2.24 1.22
CA GLU A 15 -10.40 -2.41 -0.01
C GLU A 15 -10.86 -3.62 -0.85
N LEU A 16 -11.38 -4.69 -0.21
CA LEU A 16 -12.01 -5.81 -0.91
C LEU A 16 -13.33 -5.40 -1.57
N ALA A 17 -14.17 -4.63 -0.86
CA ALA A 17 -15.42 -4.09 -1.41
C ALA A 17 -15.15 -3.22 -2.66
N ARG A 18 -14.18 -2.30 -2.58
CA ARG A 18 -13.73 -1.49 -3.73
C ARG A 18 -13.24 -2.36 -4.89
N THR A 19 -12.55 -3.46 -4.59
CA THR A 19 -12.10 -4.42 -5.59
C THR A 19 -13.28 -5.10 -6.28
N TYR A 20 -14.32 -5.49 -5.55
CA TYR A 20 -15.54 -6.05 -6.13
C TYR A 20 -16.29 -5.05 -6.98
N GLU A 21 -16.42 -3.80 -6.55
CA GLU A 21 -17.02 -2.73 -7.35
C GLU A 21 -16.29 -2.54 -8.68
N PHE A 22 -14.95 -2.49 -8.65
CA PHE A 22 -14.14 -2.39 -9.86
C PHE A 22 -14.34 -3.57 -10.82
N LEU A 23 -14.58 -4.77 -10.29
CA LEU A 23 -14.84 -5.98 -11.07
C LEU A 23 -16.30 -6.14 -11.50
N GLY A 24 -17.21 -5.26 -11.05
CA GLY A 24 -18.65 -5.39 -11.30
C GLY A 24 -19.31 -6.52 -10.51
N LEU A 25 -18.78 -6.85 -9.33
CA LEU A 25 -19.29 -7.86 -8.41
C LEU A 25 -20.05 -7.23 -7.24
N ASP A 26 -20.75 -8.05 -6.45
CA ASP A 26 -21.44 -7.62 -5.23
C ASP A 26 -20.43 -7.23 -4.13
N PRO A 27 -20.36 -5.96 -3.70
CA PRO A 27 -19.41 -5.51 -2.69
C PRO A 27 -19.77 -5.94 -1.27
N SER A 28 -20.99 -6.45 -1.03
CA SER A 28 -21.46 -6.86 0.29
C SER A 28 -21.01 -8.27 0.69
N PHE A 29 -20.49 -9.06 -0.25
CA PHE A 29 -19.96 -10.38 0.03
C PHE A 29 -18.66 -10.27 0.86
N ILE A 30 -18.64 -10.87 2.05
CA ILE A 30 -17.47 -10.90 2.92
C ILE A 30 -17.04 -12.36 3.12
N PRO A 31 -15.84 -12.78 2.67
CA PRO A 31 -15.32 -14.10 2.96
C PRO A 31 -15.21 -14.34 4.47
N ALA A 32 -15.65 -15.51 4.94
CA ALA A 32 -15.68 -15.84 6.37
C ALA A 32 -14.27 -15.81 7.01
N ASP A 33 -13.24 -16.05 6.23
CA ASP A 33 -11.85 -16.13 6.64
C ASP A 33 -11.02 -14.90 6.24
N ILE A 34 -11.66 -13.77 5.91
CA ILE A 34 -11.00 -12.53 5.45
C ILE A 34 -9.88 -12.04 6.39
N SER A 35 -10.02 -12.27 7.69
CA SER A 35 -9.03 -11.89 8.71
C SER A 35 -7.97 -12.96 8.98
N THR A 36 -8.00 -14.10 8.28
CA THR A 36 -7.10 -15.22 8.52
C THR A 36 -5.75 -14.99 7.85
N PRO A 37 -4.64 -14.89 8.60
CA PRO A 37 -3.32 -14.75 8.01
C PRO A 37 -2.95 -15.99 7.19
N ARG A 38 -2.58 -15.81 5.91
CA ARG A 38 -2.17 -16.91 5.02
C ARG A 38 -0.65 -17.05 4.90
N ASN A 39 0.10 -15.96 5.00
CA ASN A 39 1.57 -15.91 4.93
C ASN A 39 2.14 -15.29 6.21
N SER A 40 2.13 -16.05 7.30
CA SER A 40 2.55 -15.57 8.62
C SER A 40 4.06 -15.40 8.78
N ASP A 41 4.86 -15.97 7.89
CA ASP A 41 6.31 -15.81 7.92
C ASP A 41 6.73 -14.43 7.43
N ARG A 42 6.87 -13.50 8.38
CA ARG A 42 7.44 -12.17 8.15
C ARG A 42 8.94 -12.24 8.39
N GLY A 43 9.65 -13.01 7.56
CA GLY A 43 11.10 -13.15 7.63
C GLY A 43 11.79 -11.83 7.95
N LYS A 44 12.87 -11.88 8.74
CA LYS A 44 13.49 -10.69 9.32
C LYS A 44 13.80 -9.66 8.23
N LYS A 45 13.13 -8.50 8.28
CA LYS A 45 13.42 -7.38 7.37
C LYS A 45 14.89 -7.02 7.53
N MET A 46 15.61 -6.96 6.41
CA MET A 46 16.98 -6.50 6.40
C MET A 46 16.99 -5.01 6.74
N GLU A 47 17.65 -4.65 7.83
CA GLU A 47 17.84 -3.25 8.18
C GLU A 47 18.85 -2.62 7.23
N LEU A 48 18.43 -1.58 6.53
CA LEU A 48 19.30 -0.80 5.65
C LEU A 48 20.11 0.19 6.46
N ARG A 49 21.38 0.37 6.09
CA ARG A 49 22.18 1.49 6.60
C ARG A 49 21.51 2.81 6.22
N ARG A 50 21.65 3.83 7.07
CA ARG A 50 20.98 5.13 6.89
C ARG A 50 21.35 5.76 5.55
N GLU A 51 22.62 5.67 5.16
CA GLU A 51 23.12 6.24 3.91
C GLU A 51 22.48 5.56 2.69
N THR A 52 22.31 4.24 2.74
CA THR A 52 21.62 3.47 1.71
C THR A 52 20.15 3.85 1.64
N ARG A 53 19.47 3.98 2.78
CA ARG A 53 18.08 4.44 2.83
C ARG A 53 17.94 5.83 2.20
N SER A 54 18.73 6.81 2.62
CA SER A 54 18.72 8.16 2.06
C SER A 54 18.99 8.19 0.55
N ALA A 55 19.92 7.36 0.07
CA ALA A 55 20.22 7.25 -1.36
C ALA A 55 19.02 6.69 -2.15
N LEU A 56 18.30 5.70 -1.60
CA LEU A 56 17.10 5.14 -2.22
C LEU A 56 15.95 6.14 -2.22
N VAL A 57 15.72 6.86 -1.11
CA VAL A 57 14.69 7.91 -1.06
C VAL A 57 14.92 8.94 -2.15
N LYS A 58 16.16 9.45 -2.26
CA LYS A 58 16.52 10.41 -3.30
C LYS A 58 16.35 9.84 -4.71
N ALA A 59 16.70 8.57 -4.92
CA ALA A 59 16.60 7.93 -6.23
C ALA A 59 15.14 7.77 -6.69
N TYR A 60 14.23 7.42 -5.77
CA TYR A 60 12.83 7.16 -6.09
C TYR A 60 11.90 8.38 -5.98
N GLU A 61 12.36 9.50 -5.41
CA GLU A 61 11.51 10.67 -5.14
C GLU A 61 10.74 11.16 -6.38
N SER A 62 11.41 11.24 -7.53
CA SER A 62 10.79 11.69 -8.79
C SER A 62 9.69 10.73 -9.26
N ASP A 63 9.91 9.42 -9.12
CA ASP A 63 8.94 8.40 -9.53
C ASP A 63 7.76 8.36 -8.56
N VAL A 64 8.01 8.51 -7.26
CA VAL A 64 6.95 8.60 -6.24
C VAL A 64 6.06 9.81 -6.49
N ARG A 65 6.65 10.98 -6.75
CA ARG A 65 5.91 12.20 -7.08
C ARG A 65 5.04 12.02 -8.32
N ARG A 66 5.61 11.47 -9.39
CA ARG A 66 4.84 11.17 -10.62
C ARG A 66 3.73 10.16 -10.36
N THR A 67 3.96 9.20 -9.47
CA THR A 67 2.97 8.17 -9.13
C THR A 67 1.79 8.77 -8.37
N SER A 68 2.02 9.69 -7.41
CA SER A 68 0.93 10.37 -6.70
C SER A 68 0.14 11.32 -7.60
N GLU A 69 0.76 11.91 -8.62
CA GLU A 69 0.05 12.69 -9.64
C GLU A 69 -0.88 11.84 -10.50
N LEU A 70 -0.54 10.57 -10.74
CA LEU A 70 -1.32 9.64 -11.58
C LEU A 70 -2.44 8.91 -10.81
N ILE A 71 -2.28 8.75 -9.50
CA ILE A 71 -3.16 7.94 -8.65
C ILE A 71 -3.72 8.82 -7.55
N ALA A 72 -4.91 9.37 -7.80
CA ALA A 72 -5.54 10.37 -6.93
C ALA A 72 -5.82 9.90 -5.50
N ASP A 73 -5.98 8.59 -5.28
CA ASP A 73 -6.25 8.00 -3.98
C ASP A 73 -5.01 7.39 -3.29
N LEU A 74 -3.82 7.62 -3.83
CA LEU A 74 -2.57 7.21 -3.20
C LEU A 74 -2.26 8.09 -2.00
N ASP A 75 -2.09 7.47 -0.83
CA ASP A 75 -1.76 8.17 0.40
C ASP A 75 -0.27 8.04 0.71
N LEU A 76 0.51 9.09 0.45
CA LEU A 76 1.95 9.08 0.70
C LEU A 76 2.31 9.19 2.19
N GLU A 77 1.39 9.59 3.07
CA GLU A 77 1.67 9.60 4.51
C GLU A 77 1.91 8.18 5.05
N LEU A 78 1.35 7.16 4.37
CA LEU A 78 1.59 5.75 4.66
C LEU A 78 2.98 5.26 4.21
N TRP A 79 3.76 6.09 3.52
CA TRP A 79 5.15 5.83 3.16
C TRP A 79 6.06 6.82 3.90
N PRO A 80 6.53 6.49 5.13
CA PRO A 80 7.22 7.46 5.99
C PRO A 80 8.46 8.11 5.36
N ASP A 81 9.17 7.38 4.49
CA ASP A 81 10.33 7.87 3.76
C ASP A 81 9.98 8.95 2.71
N PHE A 82 8.70 9.05 2.30
CA PHE A 82 8.19 9.95 1.27
C PHE A 82 7.05 10.87 1.74
N ALA A 83 6.63 10.79 3.01
CA ALA A 83 5.53 11.60 3.56
C ALA A 83 5.76 13.12 3.46
N HIS A 84 7.01 13.56 3.30
CA HIS A 84 7.38 14.96 3.07
C HIS A 84 7.01 15.50 1.68
N LEU A 85 6.47 14.65 0.79
CA LEU A 85 6.03 15.02 -0.56
C LEU A 85 4.55 15.42 -0.66
N VAL A 86 3.80 15.28 0.44
CA VAL A 86 2.38 15.66 0.56
C VAL A 86 2.25 17.14 0.90
#